data_AF-A0A838PZT3-F1
#
_entry.id   AF-A0A838PZT3-F1
#
_cell.length_a   1.000
_cell.length_b   1.000
_cell.length_c   1.000
_cell.angle_alpha   90.00
_cell.angle_beta   90.00
_cell.angle_gamma   90.00
#
_symmetry.space_group_name_H-M   'P 1'
#
loop_
_entity.id
_entity.type
_entity.pdbx_description
1 polymer ?
#
loop_
_entity_poly.entity_id
_entity_poly.type
_entity_poly.pdbx_seq_one_letter_code
_entity_poly.pdbx_strand_id
1 'polypeptide(L)'
;RSRGFCCGAGGARFYMEETIGKRVNHERIDEALELHPDLVSTACPFCMVMLDDAVADKTGRGELEQGQVRVVDVAQILAESLLPVATVNGRPATAAGDGNPGGHAGV
;
A
#
# COMPACT_ATOMS: atom_id res chain seq x y z
N ARG A 1 -10.54 -17.20 0.00
CA ARG A 1 -9.50 -18.21 -0.34
C ARG A 1 -9.45 -18.58 -1.84
N SER A 2 -10.45 -18.24 -2.66
CA SER A 2 -10.54 -18.67 -4.07
C SER A 2 -9.94 -17.71 -5.11
N ARG A 3 -9.64 -16.47 -4.74
CA ARG A 3 -9.11 -15.43 -5.67
C ARG A 3 -7.68 -14.99 -5.34
N GLY A 4 -6.99 -15.75 -4.50
CA GLY A 4 -5.68 -15.34 -4.03
C GLY A 4 -4.79 -16.49 -3.63
N PHE A 5 -3.52 -16.36 -3.98
CA PHE A 5 -2.44 -17.21 -3.51
C PHE A 5 -1.42 -16.40 -2.71
N CYS A 6 -0.47 -17.11 -2.08
CA CYS A 6 0.52 -16.55 -1.17
C CYS A 6 1.55 -15.66 -1.90
N CYS A 7 2.06 -14.62 -1.24
CA CYS A 7 3.15 -13.77 -1.76
C CYS A 7 4.51 -14.48 -1.89
N GLY A 8 4.63 -15.72 -1.39
CA GLY A 8 5.85 -16.53 -1.44
C GLY A 8 6.69 -16.55 -0.17
N ALA A 9 6.48 -15.64 0.78
CA ALA A 9 7.31 -15.56 1.99
C ALA A 9 7.00 -16.61 3.06
N GLY A 10 5.81 -17.22 3.04
CA GLY A 10 5.36 -18.14 4.08
C GLY A 10 6.25 -19.38 4.23
N GLY A 11 6.32 -19.95 5.45
CA GLY A 11 7.10 -21.17 5.71
C GLY A 11 8.61 -20.97 5.58
N ALA A 12 9.12 -19.82 6.02
CA ALA A 12 10.54 -19.41 5.93
C ALA A 12 11.11 -19.24 4.52
N ARG A 13 10.26 -19.32 3.48
CA ARG A 13 10.68 -19.11 2.08
C ARG A 13 11.08 -17.68 1.78
N PHE A 14 10.75 -16.71 2.64
CA PHE A 14 11.30 -15.35 2.60
C PHE A 14 12.84 -15.33 2.60
N TYR A 15 13.48 -16.28 3.29
CA TYR A 15 14.94 -16.36 3.41
C TYR A 15 15.59 -17.26 2.35
N MET A 16 14.80 -17.75 1.39
CA MET A 16 15.25 -18.65 0.35
C MET A 16 15.11 -17.96 -0.99
N GLU A 17 16.08 -18.18 -1.87
CA GLU A 17 15.97 -17.73 -3.25
C GLU A 17 15.02 -18.67 -4.02
N GLU A 18 14.04 -18.11 -4.73
CA GLU A 18 13.28 -18.88 -5.71
C GLU A 18 14.07 -18.92 -7.01
N THR A 19 14.37 -20.13 -7.48
CA THR A 19 15.20 -20.36 -8.68
C THR A 19 14.41 -21.02 -9.80
N ILE A 20 13.16 -21.40 -9.54
CA ILE A 20 12.32 -22.12 -10.49
C ILE A 20 11.21 -21.20 -10.97
N GLY A 21 11.21 -20.93 -12.28
CA GLY A 21 10.16 -20.16 -12.93
C GLY A 21 10.16 -18.69 -12.51
N LYS A 22 8.98 -18.05 -12.60
CA LYS A 22 8.80 -16.65 -12.20
C LYS A 22 8.62 -16.57 -10.70
N ARG A 23 9.25 -15.58 -10.07
CA ARG A 23 9.07 -15.32 -8.64
C ARG A 23 7.59 -15.09 -8.34
N VAL A 24 7.09 -15.75 -7.29
CA VAL A 24 5.65 -15.74 -6.99
C VAL A 24 5.12 -14.37 -6.57
N ASN A 25 5.97 -13.51 -6.00
CA ASN A 25 5.61 -12.11 -5.75
C ASN A 25 5.44 -11.31 -7.07
N HIS A 26 6.20 -11.63 -8.12
CA HIS A 26 6.03 -11.06 -9.46
C HIS A 26 4.74 -11.53 -10.12
N GLU A 27 4.39 -12.82 -10.03
CA GLU A 27 3.07 -13.27 -10.49
C GLU A 27 1.95 -12.51 -9.78
N ARG A 28 2.08 -12.34 -8.47
CA ARG A 28 1.03 -11.71 -7.68
C ARG A 28 0.88 -10.22 -7.95
N ILE A 29 1.98 -9.49 -8.17
CA ILE A 29 1.89 -8.07 -8.51
C ILE A 29 1.36 -7.87 -9.93
N ASP A 30 1.70 -8.74 -10.88
CA ASP A 30 1.17 -8.65 -12.24
C ASP A 30 -0.35 -8.81 -12.26
N GLU A 31 -0.89 -9.80 -11.55
CA GLU A 31 -2.34 -9.94 -11.37
C GLU A 31 -2.99 -8.68 -10.75
N ALA A 32 -2.31 -8.04 -9.80
CA ALA A 32 -2.83 -6.82 -9.19
C ALA A 32 -2.81 -5.64 -10.18
N LEU A 33 -1.75 -5.52 -10.99
CA LEU A 33 -1.55 -4.44 -11.96
C LEU A 33 -2.54 -4.49 -13.12
N GLU A 34 -3.09 -5.66 -13.47
CA GLU A 34 -4.20 -5.78 -14.44
C GLU A 34 -5.44 -4.96 -14.05
N LEU A 35 -5.60 -4.64 -12.76
CA LEU A 35 -6.69 -3.83 -12.24
C LEU A 35 -6.38 -2.32 -12.21
N HIS A 36 -5.19 -1.92 -12.65
CA HIS A 36 -4.70 -0.54 -12.65
C HIS A 36 -4.81 0.15 -11.27
N PRO A 37 -4.29 -0.44 -10.18
CA PRO A 37 -4.44 0.10 -8.83
C PRO A 37 -3.45 1.23 -8.55
N ASP A 38 -3.87 2.24 -7.80
CA ASP A 38 -2.95 3.20 -7.16
C ASP A 38 -2.33 2.61 -5.88
N LEU A 39 -3.06 1.71 -5.21
CA LEU A 39 -2.66 1.06 -3.96
C LEU A 39 -2.91 -0.45 -3.97
N VAL A 40 -1.94 -1.20 -3.45
CA VAL A 40 -2.05 -2.62 -3.12
C VAL A 40 -1.94 -2.77 -1.61
N SER A 41 -3.02 -3.20 -0.96
CA SER A 41 -3.05 -3.37 0.49
C SER A 41 -2.85 -4.81 0.93
N THR A 42 -2.19 -4.98 2.08
CA THR A 42 -1.99 -6.25 2.76
C THR A 42 -2.21 -6.09 4.27
N ALA A 43 -2.42 -7.21 4.98
CA ALA A 43 -2.48 -7.27 6.45
C ALA A 43 -1.34 -8.14 7.03
N CYS A 44 -0.29 -8.37 6.25
CA CYS A 44 0.86 -9.19 6.61
C CYS A 44 2.16 -8.45 6.24
N PRO A 45 3.10 -8.26 7.18
CA PRO A 45 4.34 -7.54 6.93
C PRO A 45 5.22 -8.24 5.89
N PHE A 46 5.21 -9.57 5.83
CA PHE A 46 5.96 -10.30 4.80
C PHE A 46 5.38 -10.09 3.40
N CYS A 47 4.06 -10.10 3.25
CA CYS A 47 3.43 -9.76 1.98
C CYS A 47 3.77 -8.33 1.54
N MET A 48 3.86 -7.39 2.49
CA MET A 48 4.23 -6.01 2.18
C MET A 48 5.63 -5.97 1.57
N VAL A 49 6.63 -6.53 2.25
CA VAL A 49 8.01 -6.55 1.74
C VAL A 49 8.09 -7.26 0.39
N MET A 50 7.44 -8.43 0.25
CA MET A 50 7.52 -9.19 -1.00
C MET A 50 6.86 -8.49 -2.19
N LEU A 51 5.70 -7.86 -1.99
CA LEU A 51 5.01 -7.16 -3.07
C LEU A 51 5.68 -5.83 -3.39
N ASP A 52 6.19 -5.13 -2.37
CA ASP A 52 6.97 -3.90 -2.56
C ASP A 52 8.27 -4.17 -3.34
N ASP A 53 8.97 -5.27 -3.04
CA ASP A 53 10.12 -5.74 -3.83
C ASP A 53 9.77 -5.97 -5.31
N ALA A 54 8.60 -6.56 -5.58
CA ALA A 54 8.15 -6.78 -6.95
C ALA A 54 7.82 -5.46 -7.68
N VAL A 55 7.21 -4.49 -7.00
CA VAL A 55 6.98 -3.13 -7.52
C VAL A 55 8.30 -2.41 -7.77
N ALA A 56 9.26 -2.49 -6.84
CA ALA A 56 10.57 -1.85 -6.95
C ALA A 56 11.37 -2.41 -8.13
N ASP A 57 11.39 -3.73 -8.31
CA ASP A 57 12.04 -4.39 -9.46
C ASP A 57 11.42 -3.94 -10.79
N LYS A 58 10.09 -3.91 -10.89
CA LYS A 58 9.39 -3.40 -12.09
C LYS A 58 9.66 -1.93 -12.37
N THR A 59 9.72 -1.12 -11.33
CA THR A 59 10.09 0.31 -11.43
C THR A 59 11.53 0.44 -11.94
N GLY A 60 12.46 -0.36 -11.39
CA GLY A 60 13.86 -0.39 -11.82
C GLY A 60 14.06 -0.85 -13.27
N ARG A 61 13.16 -1.69 -13.79
CA ARG A 61 13.12 -2.11 -15.20
C ARG A 61 12.37 -1.14 -16.13
N GLY A 62 11.80 -0.06 -15.59
CA GLY A 62 11.03 0.93 -16.36
C GLY A 62 9.64 0.45 -16.80
N GLU A 63 9.11 -0.61 -16.18
CA GLU A 63 7.73 -1.09 -16.41
C GLU A 63 6.68 -0.26 -15.65
N LEU A 64 7.09 0.38 -14.55
CA LEU A 64 6.27 1.25 -13.72
C LEU A 64 6.98 2.58 -13.48
N GLU A 65 6.20 3.66 -13.36
CA GLU A 65 6.70 4.95 -12.91
C GLU A 65 6.94 4.94 -11.39
N GLN A 66 7.90 5.75 -10.93
CA GLN A 66 8.21 5.89 -9.51
C GLN A 66 6.97 6.36 -8.73
N GLY A 67 6.51 5.54 -7.78
CA GLY A 67 5.34 5.87 -6.95
C GLY A 67 3.99 5.67 -7.65
N GLN A 68 3.97 5.09 -8.86
CA GLN A 68 2.73 4.75 -9.57
C GLN A 68 1.82 3.83 -8.75
N VAL A 69 2.42 2.87 -8.03
CA VAL A 69 1.70 1.93 -7.17
C VAL A 69 2.37 1.91 -5.79
N ARG A 70 1.57 2.06 -4.73
CA ARG A 70 2.04 1.94 -3.34
C ARG A 70 1.58 0.63 -2.72
N VAL A 71 2.51 -0.08 -2.07
CA VAL A 71 2.17 -1.23 -1.23
C VAL A 71 2.05 -0.78 0.23
N VAL A 72 0.89 -0.99 0.85
CA VAL A 72 0.60 -0.48 2.21
C VAL A 72 -0.06 -1.52 3.10
N ASP A 73 0.04 -1.33 4.42
CA ASP A 73 -0.78 -2.10 5.37
C ASP A 73 -2.21 -1.57 5.42
N VAL A 74 -3.19 -2.44 5.65
CA VAL A 74 -4.59 -2.03 5.89
C VAL A 74 -4.71 -1.04 7.07
N ALA A 75 -3.86 -1.15 8.08
CA ALA A 75 -3.82 -0.21 9.20
C ALA A 75 -3.33 1.17 8.79
N GLN A 76 -2.45 1.28 7.78
CA GLN A 76 -2.01 2.58 7.26
C GLN A 76 -3.17 3.29 6.53
N ILE A 77 -3.95 2.54 5.74
CA ILE A 77 -5.15 3.08 5.08
C ILE A 77 -6.15 3.60 6.13
N LEU A 78 -6.38 2.82 7.19
CA LEU A 78 -7.24 3.24 8.29
C LEU A 78 -6.72 4.51 8.95
N ALA A 79 -5.41 4.57 9.25
CA ALA A 79 -4.80 5.74 9.87
C ALA A 79 -4.94 6.98 8.97
N GLU A 80 -4.64 6.88 7.67
CA GLU A 80 -4.82 7.96 6.68
C GLU A 80 -6.28 8.45 6.63
N SER A 81 -7.25 7.54 6.79
CA SER A 81 -8.69 7.86 6.77
C SER A 81 -9.19 8.61 8.02
N LEU A 82 -8.44 8.54 9.13
CA LEU A 82 -8.78 9.22 10.39
C LEU A 82 -8.17 10.62 10.50
N LEU A 83 -7.26 10.99 9.58
CA LEU A 83 -6.62 12.29 9.62
C LEU A 83 -7.55 13.38 9.03
N PRO A 84 -7.55 14.61 9.57
CA PRO A 84 -8.28 15.72 8.98
C PRO A 84 -7.84 15.93 7.53
N VAL A 85 -8.81 16.11 6.62
CA VAL A 85 -8.61 16.21 5.15
C VAL A 85 -7.50 17.20 4.74
N ALA A 86 -7.23 18.22 5.55
CA ALA A 86 -6.13 19.17 5.35
C ALA A 86 -4.72 18.53 5.33
N THR A 87 -4.55 17.34 5.90
CA THR A 87 -3.25 16.65 6.03
C THR A 87 -2.98 15.65 4.93
N VAL A 88 -3.99 15.24 4.15
CA VAL A 88 -3.86 14.09 3.25
C VAL A 88 -3.29 14.48 1.88
N ASN A 89 -3.37 15.75 1.46
CA ASN A 89 -3.03 16.11 0.07
C ASN A 89 -2.51 17.53 -0.19
N GLY A 90 -1.80 18.20 0.74
CA GLY A 90 -1.02 19.42 0.45
C GLY A 90 -1.74 20.60 -0.25
N ARG A 91 -3.06 20.53 -0.43
CA ARG A 91 -3.91 21.53 -1.09
C ARG A 91 -4.68 22.23 0.01
N PRO A 92 -4.57 23.56 0.13
CA PRO A 92 -5.31 24.28 1.16
C PRO A 92 -6.80 24.07 0.91
N ALA A 93 -7.47 23.49 1.92
CA ALA A 93 -8.91 23.48 1.98
C ALA A 93 -9.37 24.94 2.03
N THR A 94 -9.86 25.46 0.91
CA THR A 94 -10.42 26.81 0.83
C THR A 94 -11.56 26.94 1.83
N ALA A 95 -11.40 27.93 2.72
CA ALA A 95 -12.36 28.56 3.60
C ALA A 95 -13.82 28.06 3.54
N ALA A 96 -14.24 27.35 4.59
CA ALA A 96 -15.57 27.43 5.17
C ALA A 96 -15.33 27.56 6.68
N GLY A 97 -15.46 28.74 7.29
CA GLY A 97 -16.74 29.41 7.44
C GLY A 97 -17.37 28.95 8.75
N ASP A 98 -16.75 29.39 9.85
CA ASP A 98 -17.30 29.74 11.17
C ASP A 98 -18.53 29.00 11.69
N GLY A 99 -18.35 28.27 12.80
CA GLY A 99 -19.47 27.90 13.68
C GLY A 99 -19.17 26.77 14.65
N ASN A 100 -18.44 27.03 15.73
CA ASN A 100 -18.60 26.22 16.94
C ASN A 100 -18.73 27.11 18.20
N PRO A 101 -19.91 27.14 18.86
CA PRO A 101 -20.08 27.79 20.14
C PRO A 101 -19.70 26.84 21.28
N GLY A 102 -18.85 27.30 22.20
CA GLY A 102 -18.52 26.61 23.46
C GLY A 102 -17.32 25.68 23.33
N GLY A 103 -16.20 25.86 24.02
CA GLY A 103 -16.00 26.48 25.33
C GLY A 103 -16.01 25.40 26.40
N HIS A 104 -14.86 24.80 26.66
CA HIS A 104 -14.48 24.38 28.01
C HIS A 104 -12.96 24.50 28.18
N ALA A 105 -12.60 25.45 29.05
CA ALA A 105 -11.28 25.68 29.58
C ALA A 105 -11.04 24.77 30.80
N GLY A 106 -9.77 24.39 31.03
CA GLY A 106 -9.27 23.66 32.21
C GLY A 106 -9.61 22.17 32.17
N VAL A 107 -8.71 21.23 32.45
CA VAL A 107 -7.56 21.19 33.37
C VAL A 107 -6.41 20.43 32.71
#